data_AF-A0A0P6XYT8-F1
#
_entry.id   AF-A0A0P6XYT8-F1
#
_cell.length_a   1.000
_cell.length_b   1.000
_cell.length_c   1.000
_cell.angle_alpha   90.00
_cell.angle_beta   90.00
_cell.angle_gamma   90.00
#
_symmetry.space_group_name_H-M   'P 1'
#
loop_
_entity.id
_entity.type
_entity.pdbx_description
1 polymer ?
#
loop_
_entity_poly.entity_id
_entity_poly.type
_entity_poly.pdbx_seq_one_letter_code
_entity_poly.pdbx_strand_id
1 'polypeptide(L)'
;MTYWFRAMLWTVLGVITSCCVLIGLFKLLSGQRTLKDMMMAPIVIDEPMDECSISATRNFVIATTMLGKWEQKIYNLKTGDEIEYPAAPDLEGYGEILGWINDPTQDAFFVEPHWMVNLTTGVVSKTKTLGWEQDNYWWASLVIPGDGEVYSKSPDQQYVAGSGSIYRATNADPPLGEVVVDSSFGLTERCINAWEPDSSGYYFIDVNSRFRVSGPLHFVRNPER
;
A
#
# COMPACT_ATOMS: atom_id res chain seq x y z
N MET A 1 -54.67 -47.75 -4.56
CA MET A 1 -53.34 -47.46 -4.01
C MET A 1 -52.62 -46.43 -4.89
N THR A 2 -53.24 -45.29 -5.18
CA THR A 2 -52.84 -44.41 -6.32
C THR A 2 -52.88 -42.92 -6.02
N TYR A 3 -53.72 -42.47 -5.09
CA TYR A 3 -53.82 -41.05 -4.74
C TYR A 3 -52.75 -40.60 -3.74
N TRP A 4 -52.55 -41.38 -2.68
CA TRP A 4 -51.57 -41.10 -1.63
C TRP A 4 -50.12 -41.10 -2.15
N PHE A 5 -49.79 -42.01 -3.06
CA PHE A 5 -48.46 -42.08 -3.67
C PHE A 5 -48.18 -40.86 -4.58
N ARG A 6 -49.20 -40.38 -5.30
CA ARG A 6 -49.08 -39.17 -6.13
C ARG A 6 -48.94 -37.92 -5.26
N ALA A 7 -49.73 -37.77 -4.20
CA ALA A 7 -49.65 -36.63 -3.29
C ALA A 7 -48.27 -36.57 -2.59
N MET A 8 -47.71 -37.71 -2.19
CA MET A 8 -46.37 -37.81 -1.60
C MET A 8 -45.27 -37.48 -2.61
N LEU A 9 -45.41 -37.91 -3.87
CA LEU A 9 -44.44 -37.61 -4.92
C LEU A 9 -44.39 -36.11 -5.24
N TRP A 10 -45.54 -35.44 -5.32
CA TRP A 10 -45.62 -34.00 -5.58
C TRP A 10 -45.07 -33.15 -4.45
N THR A 11 -45.26 -33.56 -3.19
CA THR A 11 -44.69 -32.86 -2.03
C THR A 11 -43.18 -33.02 -1.97
N VAL A 12 -42.65 -34.22 -2.23
CA VAL A 12 -41.20 -34.45 -2.29
C VAL A 12 -40.55 -33.66 -3.44
N LEU A 13 -41.17 -33.64 -4.64
CA LEU A 13 -40.67 -32.83 -5.75
C LEU A 13 -40.69 -31.34 -5.42
N GLY A 14 -41.77 -30.83 -4.81
CA GLY A 14 -41.87 -29.44 -4.38
C GLY A 14 -40.76 -29.02 -3.41
N VAL A 15 -40.47 -29.85 -2.41
CA VAL A 15 -39.39 -29.61 -1.44
C VAL A 15 -38.02 -29.62 -2.11
N ILE A 16 -37.75 -30.59 -3.00
CA ILE A 16 -36.47 -30.66 -3.72
C ILE A 16 -36.28 -29.42 -4.62
N THR A 17 -37.29 -29.02 -5.38
CA THR A 17 -37.21 -27.80 -6.21
C THR A 17 -37.02 -26.55 -5.37
N SER A 18 -37.68 -26.44 -4.22
CA SER A 18 -37.49 -25.31 -3.30
C SER A 18 -36.07 -25.27 -2.72
N CYS A 19 -35.51 -26.41 -2.34
CA CYS A 19 -34.14 -26.49 -1.85
C CYS A 19 -33.12 -26.15 -2.94
N CYS A 20 -33.31 -26.62 -4.17
CA CYS A 20 -32.41 -26.30 -5.30
C CYS A 20 -32.44 -24.81 -5.66
N VAL A 21 -33.61 -24.17 -5.63
CA VAL A 21 -33.75 -22.72 -5.87
C VAL A 21 -33.08 -21.92 -4.75
N LEU A 22 -33.24 -22.32 -3.49
CA LEU A 22 -32.58 -21.67 -2.35
C LEU A 22 -31.05 -21.83 -2.39
N ILE A 23 -30.53 -23.01 -2.74
CA ILE A 23 -29.09 -23.24 -2.89
C ILE A 23 -28.53 -22.44 -4.07
N GLY A 24 -29.27 -22.36 -5.19
CA GLY A 24 -28.89 -21.55 -6.35
C GLY A 24 -28.82 -20.06 -6.03
N LEU A 25 -29.83 -19.52 -5.35
CA LEU A 25 -29.86 -18.13 -4.87
C LEU A 25 -28.75 -17.86 -3.84
N PHE A 26 -28.49 -18.79 -2.92
CA PHE A 26 -27.43 -18.64 -1.93
C PHE A 26 -26.06 -18.61 -2.59
N LYS A 27 -25.80 -19.46 -3.59
CA LYS A 27 -24.54 -19.44 -4.37
C LYS A 27 -24.38 -18.20 -5.23
N LEU A 28 -25.48 -17.65 -5.77
CA LEU A 28 -25.45 -16.41 -6.56
C LEU A 28 -25.16 -15.20 -5.65
N LEU A 29 -25.80 -15.15 -4.48
CA LEU A 29 -25.62 -14.09 -3.49
C LEU A 29 -24.28 -14.18 -2.75
N SER A 30 -23.77 -15.39 -2.49
CA SER A 30 -22.46 -15.59 -1.86
C SER A 30 -21.31 -15.40 -2.84
N GLY A 31 -21.46 -15.88 -4.09
CA GLY A 31 -20.41 -15.82 -5.12
C GLY A 31 -20.15 -14.42 -5.70
N GLN A 32 -21.13 -13.51 -5.65
CA GLN A 32 -20.95 -12.12 -6.11
C GLN A 32 -20.33 -11.20 -5.06
N ARG A 33 -20.43 -11.50 -3.76
CA ARG A 33 -19.79 -10.69 -2.71
C ARG A 33 -18.32 -11.04 -2.53
N THR A 34 -17.96 -12.31 -2.61
CA THR A 34 -16.62 -12.74 -2.20
C THR A 34 -15.46 -12.22 -3.04
N LEU A 35 -15.58 -12.01 -4.35
CA LEU A 35 -14.41 -11.58 -5.16
C LEU A 35 -14.26 -10.06 -5.28
N LYS A 36 -15.36 -9.31 -5.14
CA LYS A 36 -15.36 -7.84 -5.21
C LYS A 36 -15.12 -7.20 -3.83
N ASP A 37 -15.46 -7.92 -2.75
CA ASP A 37 -15.21 -7.50 -1.37
C ASP A 37 -13.84 -7.98 -0.83
N MET A 38 -13.11 -8.89 -1.53
CA MET A 38 -11.92 -9.55 -0.95
C MET A 38 -10.60 -8.80 -1.00
N MET A 39 -10.44 -7.71 -1.76
CA MET A 39 -9.23 -6.89 -1.65
C MET A 39 -9.54 -5.42 -1.94
N MET A 40 -10.20 -4.75 -0.97
CA MET A 40 -10.32 -3.29 -0.98
C MET A 40 -8.93 -2.60 -0.95
N ALA A 41 -7.92 -3.32 -0.44
CA ALA A 41 -6.52 -2.95 -0.55
C ALA A 41 -5.64 -4.18 -0.88
N PRO A 42 -5.39 -4.50 -2.17
CA PRO A 42 -4.52 -5.63 -2.53
C PRO A 42 -3.09 -5.48 -1.97
N ILE A 43 -2.44 -6.62 -1.74
CA ILE A 43 -1.02 -6.68 -1.42
C ILE A 43 -0.24 -6.31 -2.69
N VAL A 44 0.65 -5.34 -2.55
CA VAL A 44 1.59 -4.90 -3.58
C VAL A 44 2.92 -5.63 -3.41
N ILE A 45 3.43 -5.69 -2.17
CA ILE A 45 4.65 -6.42 -1.80
C ILE A 45 4.31 -7.34 -0.61
N ASP A 46 4.47 -8.66 -0.76
CA ASP A 46 4.17 -9.67 0.28
C ASP A 46 5.39 -10.04 1.14
N GLU A 47 6.17 -9.03 1.55
CA GLU A 47 7.33 -9.16 2.41
C GLU A 47 7.15 -8.29 3.66
N PRO A 48 7.66 -8.70 4.84
CA PRO A 48 7.59 -7.87 6.03
C PRO A 48 8.44 -6.62 5.86
N MET A 49 7.85 -5.46 6.13
CA MET A 49 8.58 -4.19 6.29
C MET A 49 8.02 -3.41 7.47
N ASP A 50 8.89 -2.64 8.12
CA ASP A 50 8.55 -1.74 9.23
C ASP A 50 8.35 -0.32 8.72
N GLU A 51 9.15 0.10 7.74
CA GLU A 51 9.00 1.39 7.06
C GLU A 51 9.05 1.20 5.54
N CYS A 52 8.40 2.12 4.83
CA CYS A 52 8.45 2.19 3.38
C CYS A 52 8.56 3.62 2.89
N SER A 53 9.24 3.82 1.76
CA SER A 53 9.36 5.12 1.09
C SER A 53 9.20 4.95 -0.41
N ILE A 54 8.25 5.68 -0.99
CA ILE A 54 7.90 5.54 -2.41
C ILE A 54 8.61 6.61 -3.24
N SER A 55 9.22 6.17 -4.34
CA SER A 55 9.85 7.04 -5.33
C SER A 55 8.85 8.01 -5.96
N ALA A 56 9.31 9.22 -6.30
CA ALA A 56 8.44 10.25 -6.87
C ALA A 56 7.78 9.83 -8.20
N THR A 57 8.45 8.98 -8.99
CA THR A 57 7.91 8.44 -10.26
C THR A 57 6.91 7.30 -10.07
N ARG A 58 6.79 6.74 -8.85
CA ARG A 58 5.92 5.62 -8.49
C ARG A 58 6.33 4.26 -9.08
N ASN A 59 7.58 4.11 -9.49
CA ASN A 59 8.08 2.82 -10.00
C ASN A 59 8.58 1.90 -8.87
N PHE A 60 9.15 2.49 -7.82
CA PHE A 60 9.86 1.73 -6.78
C PHE A 60 9.50 2.17 -5.36
N VAL A 61 9.72 1.24 -4.44
CA VAL A 61 9.60 1.45 -2.98
C VAL A 61 10.88 0.95 -2.31
N ILE A 62 11.43 1.76 -1.41
CA ILE A 62 12.42 1.31 -0.42
C ILE A 62 11.61 0.74 0.73
N ALA A 63 11.90 -0.49 1.12
CA ALA A 63 11.35 -1.16 2.29
C ALA A 63 12.46 -1.37 3.31
N THR A 64 12.23 -0.91 4.54
CA THR A 64 13.17 -1.05 5.66
C THR A 64 12.61 -2.04 6.67
N THR A 65 13.42 -3.00 7.08
CA THR A 65 13.14 -3.90 8.20
C THR A 65 14.07 -3.58 9.37
N MET A 66 13.51 -3.46 10.57
CA MET A 66 14.23 -3.19 11.82
C MET A 66 14.44 -4.45 12.68
N LEU A 67 13.77 -5.57 12.37
CA LEU A 67 13.88 -6.81 13.14
C LEU A 67 15.26 -7.45 12.98
N GLY A 68 16.14 -7.20 13.96
CA GLY A 68 17.45 -7.86 14.12
C GLY A 68 18.60 -7.15 13.42
N LYS A 69 18.37 -6.56 12.25
CA LYS A 69 19.32 -5.70 11.53
C LYS A 69 18.54 -4.69 10.70
N TRP A 70 18.96 -3.42 10.71
CA TRP A 70 18.46 -2.41 9.79
C TRP A 70 18.85 -2.82 8.37
N GLU A 71 17.90 -3.37 7.62
CA GLU A 71 18.09 -3.85 6.26
C GLU A 71 17.12 -3.11 5.34
N GLN A 72 17.65 -2.64 4.21
CA GLN A 72 16.88 -1.91 3.21
C GLN A 72 16.92 -2.68 1.90
N LYS A 73 15.74 -2.82 1.31
CA LYS A 73 15.54 -3.45 0.00
C LYS A 73 14.72 -2.54 -0.89
N ILE A 74 14.91 -2.65 -2.19
CA ILE A 74 14.12 -1.89 -3.17
C ILE A 74 13.26 -2.87 -3.95
N TYR A 75 11.97 -2.57 -4.05
CA TYR A 75 11.01 -3.37 -4.81
C TYR A 75 10.40 -2.55 -5.94
N ASN A 76 10.08 -3.22 -7.04
CA ASN A 76 9.30 -2.65 -8.12
C ASN A 76 7.80 -2.74 -7.78
N LEU A 77 7.13 -1.58 -7.66
CA LEU A 77 5.73 -1.49 -7.22
C LEU A 77 4.74 -2.16 -8.16
N LYS A 78 5.08 -2.28 -9.45
CA LYS A 78 4.20 -2.89 -10.45
C LYS A 78 4.24 -4.41 -10.44
N THR A 79 5.41 -4.97 -10.14
CA THR A 79 5.67 -6.42 -10.25
C THR A 79 5.68 -7.12 -8.91
N GLY A 80 6.02 -6.42 -7.84
CA GLY A 80 6.26 -7.01 -6.53
C GLY A 80 7.69 -7.51 -6.32
N ASP A 81 8.53 -7.46 -7.36
CA ASP A 81 9.85 -8.08 -7.35
C ASP A 81 10.89 -7.18 -6.67
N GLU A 82 11.78 -7.79 -5.87
CA GLU A 82 13.00 -7.15 -5.37
C GLU A 82 13.91 -6.82 -6.55
N ILE A 83 14.53 -5.63 -6.52
CA ILE A 83 15.51 -5.22 -7.52
C ILE A 83 16.87 -5.00 -6.88
N GLU A 84 17.91 -5.37 -7.63
CA GLU A 84 19.26 -4.91 -7.35
C GLU A 84 19.48 -3.53 -7.97
N TYR A 85 20.24 -2.69 -7.29
CA TYR A 85 20.71 -1.42 -7.83
C TYR A 85 22.21 -1.47 -8.12
N PRO A 86 22.72 -0.62 -9.04
CA PRO A 86 24.11 -0.69 -9.49
C PRO A 86 25.08 -0.69 -8.31
N ALA A 87 26.10 -1.54 -8.34
CA ALA A 87 27.06 -1.68 -7.25
C ALA A 87 27.87 -0.39 -6.99
N ALA A 88 28.33 -0.25 -5.74
CA ALA A 88 29.22 0.84 -5.37
C ALA A 88 30.50 0.82 -6.23
N PRO A 89 30.97 1.96 -6.73
CA PRO A 89 32.18 2.03 -7.55
C PRO A 89 33.48 1.74 -6.78
N ASP A 90 33.43 1.71 -5.44
CA ASP A 90 34.60 1.55 -4.58
C ASP A 90 34.50 0.35 -3.62
N LEU A 91 35.59 0.10 -2.90
CA LEU A 91 35.73 -1.01 -1.96
C LEU A 91 34.97 -0.78 -0.63
N GLU A 92 34.61 0.48 -0.31
CA GLU A 92 33.86 0.79 0.91
C GLU A 92 32.42 0.31 0.81
N GLY A 93 31.89 0.22 -0.42
CA GLY A 93 30.53 -0.25 -0.64
C GLY A 93 29.49 0.81 -0.31
N TYR A 94 28.23 0.40 -0.29
CA TYR A 94 27.14 1.25 0.17
C TYR A 94 26.84 1.04 1.64
N GLY A 95 26.54 2.13 2.34
CA GLY A 95 25.88 2.11 3.64
C GLY A 95 24.35 2.20 3.47
N GLU A 96 23.71 2.99 4.32
CA GLU A 96 22.25 3.15 4.32
C GLU A 96 21.74 4.06 3.19
N ILE A 97 20.60 3.70 2.59
CA ILE A 97 19.83 4.58 1.72
C ILE A 97 19.18 5.68 2.58
N LEU A 98 19.53 6.93 2.30
CA LEU A 98 19.07 8.09 3.04
C LEU A 98 17.70 8.59 2.57
N GLY A 99 17.30 8.25 1.35
CA GLY A 99 15.98 8.56 0.80
C GLY A 99 16.00 8.96 -0.67
N TRP A 100 14.79 9.01 -1.25
CA TRP A 100 14.57 9.38 -2.63
C TRP A 100 14.85 10.88 -2.87
N ILE A 101 15.34 11.17 -4.08
CA ILE A 101 15.25 12.49 -4.66
C ILE A 101 13.81 12.72 -5.04
N ASN A 102 13.26 13.84 -4.56
CA ASN A 102 11.89 14.22 -4.80
C ASN A 102 11.74 14.91 -6.18
N ASP A 103 11.97 14.15 -7.25
CA ASP A 103 11.84 14.57 -8.64
C ASP A 103 11.00 13.54 -9.42
N PRO A 104 9.81 13.91 -9.93
CA PRO A 104 8.89 12.98 -10.59
C PRO A 104 9.40 12.48 -11.95
N THR A 105 10.58 12.92 -12.41
CA THR A 105 11.17 12.51 -13.68
C THR A 105 12.26 11.44 -13.53
N GLN A 106 12.66 11.10 -12.30
CA GLN A 106 13.75 10.16 -12.06
C GLN A 106 13.60 9.37 -10.76
N ASP A 107 14.03 8.13 -10.81
CA ASP A 107 14.18 7.23 -9.66
C ASP A 107 15.60 7.29 -9.17
N ALA A 108 15.91 8.31 -8.38
CA ALA A 108 17.22 8.50 -7.81
C ALA A 108 17.14 8.62 -6.29
N PHE A 109 18.15 8.11 -5.58
CA PHE A 109 18.24 8.19 -4.13
C PHE A 109 19.69 8.39 -3.72
N PHE A 110 19.87 8.92 -2.51
CA PHE A 110 21.20 9.01 -1.91
C PHE A 110 21.44 7.83 -1.01
N VAL A 111 22.69 7.40 -0.97
CA VAL A 111 23.15 6.31 -0.14
C VAL A 111 24.48 6.68 0.49
N GLU A 112 24.65 6.31 1.75
CA GLU A 112 25.88 6.53 2.48
C GLU A 112 27.06 5.81 1.82
N PRO A 113 28.29 6.30 2.03
CA PRO A 113 28.63 7.53 2.75
C PRO A 113 28.53 8.82 1.90
N HIS A 114 28.52 8.72 0.58
CA HIS A 114 28.56 9.88 -0.33
C HIS A 114 28.21 9.51 -1.77
N TRP A 115 27.10 8.81 -1.97
CA TRP A 115 26.68 8.35 -3.29
C TRP A 115 25.26 8.79 -3.63
N MET A 116 25.03 8.96 -4.91
CA MET A 116 23.71 9.07 -5.51
C MET A 116 23.60 7.96 -6.55
N VAL A 117 22.54 7.17 -6.44
CA VAL A 117 22.21 6.10 -7.38
C VAL A 117 20.98 6.54 -8.16
N ASN A 118 21.06 6.55 -9.48
CA ASN A 118 19.94 6.85 -10.36
C ASN A 118 19.54 5.58 -11.11
N LEU A 119 18.43 4.95 -10.72
CA LEU A 119 17.89 3.73 -11.32
C LEU A 119 17.35 3.96 -12.73
N THR A 120 16.85 5.17 -13.03
CA THR A 120 16.34 5.51 -14.37
C THR A 120 17.43 5.45 -15.43
N THR A 121 18.66 5.85 -15.07
CA THR A 121 19.80 5.91 -15.99
C THR A 121 20.84 4.82 -15.75
N GLY A 122 20.79 4.15 -14.59
CA GLY A 122 21.82 3.22 -14.11
C GLY A 122 23.11 3.91 -13.66
N VAL A 123 23.15 5.24 -13.58
CA VAL A 123 24.34 6.00 -13.24
C VAL A 123 24.50 6.10 -11.72
N VAL A 124 25.73 5.84 -11.25
CA VAL A 124 26.16 6.10 -9.87
C VAL A 124 27.10 7.29 -9.87
N SER A 125 26.80 8.29 -9.04
CA SER A 125 27.60 9.51 -8.92
C SER A 125 28.07 9.72 -7.49
N LYS A 126 29.34 10.09 -7.34
CA LYS A 126 29.90 10.49 -6.05
C LYS A 126 29.33 11.86 -5.66
N THR A 127 28.72 11.94 -4.50
CA THR A 127 28.21 13.20 -3.94
C THR A 127 29.27 13.81 -3.04
N LYS A 128 29.16 15.12 -2.76
CA LYS A 128 29.98 15.73 -1.71
C LYS A 128 29.29 15.43 -0.38
N THR A 129 30.06 15.01 0.62
CA THR A 129 29.59 14.97 2.01
C THR A 129 29.16 16.39 2.39
N LEU A 130 27.86 16.63 2.41
CA LEU A 130 27.31 17.80 3.07
C LEU A 130 27.46 17.50 4.57
N GLY A 131 28.10 18.40 5.33
CA GLY A 131 28.21 18.25 6.77
C GLY A 131 26.83 17.99 7.39
N TRP A 132 26.79 17.38 8.57
CA TRP A 132 25.61 16.84 9.26
C TRP A 132 24.53 17.88 9.65
N GLU A 133 24.56 19.07 9.05
CA GLU A 133 23.73 20.24 9.32
C GLU A 133 22.96 20.69 8.07
N GLN A 134 22.19 19.79 7.45
CA GLN A 134 21.07 20.24 6.64
C GLN A 134 19.77 20.03 7.41
N ASP A 135 19.35 21.09 8.11
CA ASP A 135 18.10 21.19 8.88
C ASP A 135 16.84 20.89 8.05
N ASN A 136 16.97 20.84 6.72
CA ASN A 136 15.95 20.40 5.80
C ASN A 136 16.50 19.22 5.01
N TYR A 137 16.19 18.01 5.45
CA TYR A 137 16.43 16.80 4.66
C TYR A 137 15.80 17.00 3.28
N TRP A 138 16.61 17.12 2.23
CA TRP A 138 16.11 17.30 0.84
C TRP A 138 15.36 16.06 0.33
N TRP A 139 15.43 14.95 1.07
CA TRP A 139 14.63 13.73 0.91
C TRP A 139 13.36 13.71 1.77
N ALA A 140 13.12 14.73 2.60
CA ALA A 140 11.87 14.83 3.35
C ALA A 140 10.69 14.80 2.37
N SER A 141 9.64 14.06 2.75
CA SER A 141 8.37 14.02 2.03
C SER A 141 7.95 15.42 1.61
N LEU A 142 7.30 15.56 0.44
CA LEU A 142 6.60 16.80 0.11
C LEU A 142 5.74 17.20 1.31
N VAL A 143 6.00 18.38 1.87
CA VAL A 143 5.23 18.86 3.02
C VAL A 143 3.82 19.16 2.53
N ILE A 144 2.90 18.23 2.77
CA ILE A 144 1.48 18.40 2.47
C ILE A 144 0.84 19.13 3.66
N PRO A 145 0.20 20.31 3.48
CA PRO A 145 -0.46 21.01 4.58
C PRO A 145 -1.53 20.15 5.26
N GLY A 146 -1.43 19.98 6.58
CA GLY A 146 -2.36 19.16 7.37
C GLY A 146 -2.05 17.66 7.35
N ASP A 147 -0.89 17.26 6.81
CA ASP A 147 -0.32 15.93 7.01
C ASP A 147 0.12 15.78 8.47
N GLY A 148 -0.40 14.75 9.15
CA GLY A 148 -0.05 14.41 10.53
C GLY A 148 0.51 12.99 10.62
N GLU A 149 1.02 12.60 11.78
CA GLU A 149 1.62 11.27 11.97
C GLU A 149 0.64 10.12 11.70
N VAL A 150 -0.64 10.31 11.99
CA VAL A 150 -1.68 9.26 11.89
C VAL A 150 -2.50 9.35 10.60
N TYR A 151 -2.69 10.57 10.08
CA TYR A 151 -3.55 10.83 8.94
C TYR A 151 -2.81 11.62 7.89
N SER A 152 -2.87 11.15 6.65
CA SER A 152 -2.21 11.78 5.51
C SER A 152 -3.21 12.38 4.54
N LYS A 153 -3.08 13.67 4.27
CA LYS A 153 -3.96 14.38 3.35
C LYS A 153 -3.52 14.15 1.90
N SER A 154 -4.46 13.96 1.00
CA SER A 154 -4.16 13.74 -0.41
C SER A 154 -3.52 14.98 -1.06
N PRO A 155 -2.76 14.84 -2.16
CA PRO A 155 -2.17 15.96 -2.89
C PRO A 155 -3.18 17.05 -3.30
N ASP A 156 -4.38 16.66 -3.71
CA ASP A 156 -5.47 17.58 -4.07
C ASP A 156 -6.24 18.17 -2.87
N GLN A 157 -5.89 17.76 -1.65
CA GLN A 157 -6.48 18.18 -0.38
C GLN A 157 -7.95 17.78 -0.17
N GLN A 158 -8.54 16.97 -1.06
CA GLN A 158 -9.95 16.57 -1.00
C GLN A 158 -10.18 15.31 -0.16
N TYR A 159 -9.12 14.57 0.15
CA TYR A 159 -9.18 13.30 0.85
C TYR A 159 -8.16 13.23 1.98
N VAL A 160 -8.44 12.37 2.95
CA VAL A 160 -7.53 12.02 4.05
C VAL A 160 -7.47 10.50 4.13
N ALA A 161 -6.28 9.95 4.27
CA ALA A 161 -6.03 8.53 4.42
C ALA A 161 -5.47 8.21 5.79
N GLY A 162 -5.82 7.04 6.31
CA GLY A 162 -5.27 6.47 7.53
C GLY A 162 -5.95 5.16 7.87
N SER A 163 -5.25 4.27 8.58
CA SER A 163 -5.78 2.95 8.97
C SER A 163 -6.35 2.16 7.78
N GLY A 164 -5.65 2.16 6.65
CA GLY A 164 -6.05 1.51 5.41
C GLY A 164 -7.24 2.15 4.70
N SER A 165 -7.81 3.24 5.22
CA SER A 165 -9.07 3.81 4.75
C SER A 165 -8.87 5.19 4.12
N ILE A 166 -9.81 5.61 3.27
CA ILE A 166 -9.85 6.97 2.70
C ILE A 166 -11.17 7.62 3.09
N TYR A 167 -11.07 8.88 3.53
CA TYR A 167 -12.16 9.74 3.95
C TYR A 167 -12.17 11.00 3.09
N ARG A 168 -13.33 11.64 2.93
CA ARG A 168 -13.37 13.02 2.44
C ARG A 168 -12.71 13.93 3.47
N ALA A 169 -11.88 14.85 3.01
CA ALA A 169 -11.25 15.82 3.89
C ALA A 169 -12.28 16.84 4.41
N THR A 170 -12.16 17.19 5.69
CA THR A 170 -12.90 18.32 6.28
C THR A 170 -11.91 19.31 6.92
N ASN A 171 -12.43 20.42 7.44
CA ASN A 171 -11.66 21.38 8.22
C ASN A 171 -11.70 21.08 9.74
N ALA A 172 -12.18 19.90 10.14
CA ALA A 172 -12.21 19.47 11.54
C ALA A 172 -10.84 18.92 12.00
N ASP A 173 -10.71 18.67 13.31
CA ASP A 173 -9.56 17.96 13.89
C ASP A 173 -10.07 16.74 14.70
N PRO A 174 -9.83 15.49 14.24
CA PRO A 174 -9.09 15.14 13.03
C PRO A 174 -9.87 15.51 11.74
N PRO A 175 -9.19 15.69 10.59
CA PRO A 175 -9.79 16.18 9.34
C PRO A 175 -10.62 15.12 8.58
N LEU A 176 -11.32 14.25 9.31
CA LEU A 176 -12.07 13.13 8.76
C LEU A 176 -13.53 13.50 8.47
N GLY A 177 -13.95 13.30 7.24
CA GLY A 177 -15.34 13.39 6.81
C GLY A 177 -15.96 12.01 6.57
N GLU A 178 -16.82 11.94 5.56
CA GLU A 178 -17.45 10.68 5.14
C GLU A 178 -16.40 9.67 4.66
N VAL A 179 -16.62 8.40 4.99
CA VAL A 179 -15.81 7.27 4.52
C VAL A 179 -16.04 7.08 3.03
N VAL A 180 -14.96 7.16 2.25
CA VAL A 180 -14.96 6.90 0.80
C VAL A 180 -14.67 5.43 0.52
N VAL A 181 -13.71 4.86 1.25
CA VAL A 181 -13.35 3.44 1.19
C VAL A 181 -12.85 2.99 2.56
N ASP A 182 -13.27 1.80 2.97
CA ASP A 182 -12.84 1.14 4.21
C ASP A 182 -12.28 -0.23 3.84
N SER A 183 -11.04 -0.49 4.24
CA SER A 183 -10.34 -1.76 4.01
C SER A 183 -10.25 -2.63 5.28
N SER A 184 -10.82 -2.16 6.41
CA SER A 184 -10.95 -2.87 7.68
C SER A 184 -9.63 -3.28 8.36
N PHE A 185 -8.51 -2.64 8.02
CA PHE A 185 -7.24 -2.85 8.72
C PHE A 185 -7.22 -2.10 10.06
N GLY A 186 -6.87 -2.82 11.13
CA GLY A 186 -6.93 -2.26 12.49
C GLY A 186 -5.75 -1.38 12.88
N LEU A 187 -4.54 -1.69 12.40
CA LEU A 187 -3.31 -0.93 12.63
C LEU A 187 -2.48 -0.95 11.35
N THR A 188 -2.10 0.23 10.88
CA THR A 188 -1.31 0.39 9.65
C THR A 188 -0.20 1.39 9.87
N GLU A 189 0.92 1.19 9.18
CA GLU A 189 2.00 2.18 9.08
C GLU A 189 1.96 2.81 7.69
N ARG A 190 2.24 4.10 7.58
CA ARG A 190 2.19 4.80 6.28
C ARG A 190 3.55 4.81 5.62
N CYS A 191 3.59 4.72 4.30
CA CYS A 191 4.82 5.02 3.59
C CYS A 191 5.11 6.53 3.59
N ILE A 192 6.40 6.88 3.54
CA ILE A 192 6.85 8.16 3.02
C ILE A 192 6.36 8.27 1.56
N ASN A 193 5.77 9.42 1.22
CA ASN A 193 5.09 9.66 -0.06
C ASN A 193 3.99 8.63 -0.36
N ALA A 194 3.18 8.24 0.62
CA ALA A 194 2.17 7.19 0.45
C ALA A 194 1.05 7.47 -0.56
N TRP A 195 0.72 8.72 -0.91
CA TRP A 195 -0.35 9.02 -1.84
C TRP A 195 0.11 8.98 -3.30
N GLU A 196 -0.72 8.45 -4.20
CA GLU A 196 -0.57 8.69 -5.64
C GLU A 196 -0.71 10.19 -5.96
N PRO A 197 0.06 10.76 -6.90
CA PRO A 197 0.08 12.20 -7.17
C PRO A 197 -1.29 12.76 -7.62
N ASP A 198 -2.12 11.94 -8.25
CA ASP A 198 -3.48 12.27 -8.70
C ASP A 198 -4.55 11.97 -7.64
N SER A 199 -4.13 11.60 -6.42
CA SER A 199 -5.01 11.22 -5.31
C SER A 199 -5.88 9.98 -5.58
N SER A 200 -5.48 9.13 -6.54
CA SER A 200 -6.21 7.90 -6.91
C SER A 200 -6.09 6.76 -5.92
N GLY A 201 -5.19 6.85 -4.95
CA GLY A 201 -5.07 5.86 -3.87
C GLY A 201 -3.87 6.11 -2.99
N TYR A 202 -3.71 5.28 -1.97
CA TYR A 202 -2.66 5.43 -0.98
C TYR A 202 -2.07 4.07 -0.56
N TYR A 203 -0.78 4.06 -0.25
CA TYR A 203 -0.02 2.88 0.17
C TYR A 203 0.18 2.84 1.69
N PHE A 204 0.10 1.64 2.27
CA PHE A 204 0.33 1.42 3.70
C PHE A 204 0.82 0.01 3.99
N ILE A 205 1.45 -0.16 5.14
CA ILE A 205 1.89 -1.44 5.69
C ILE A 205 0.81 -1.96 6.64
N ASP A 206 0.46 -3.25 6.53
CA ASP A 206 -0.38 -3.93 7.53
C ASP A 206 0.43 -4.39 8.75
N VAL A 207 0.45 -3.59 9.81
CA VAL A 207 1.26 -3.85 11.02
C VAL A 207 0.69 -5.03 11.85
N ASN A 208 -0.59 -5.36 11.66
CA ASN A 208 -1.25 -6.50 12.32
C ASN A 208 -1.07 -7.83 11.58
N SER A 209 -0.21 -7.86 10.56
CA SER A 209 0.04 -9.05 9.78
C SER A 209 0.69 -10.19 10.59
N ARG A 210 0.90 -11.31 9.92
CA ARG A 210 1.58 -12.51 10.45
C ARG A 210 2.98 -12.25 11.03
N PHE A 211 3.57 -11.08 10.78
CA PHE A 211 4.97 -10.77 11.10
C PHE A 211 5.21 -9.97 12.39
N ARG A 212 4.16 -9.58 13.14
CA ARG A 212 4.24 -8.83 14.43
C ARG A 212 5.21 -7.63 14.38
N VAL A 213 4.65 -6.42 14.25
CA VAL A 213 5.35 -5.11 14.17
C VAL A 213 5.84 -4.74 12.75
N SER A 214 5.90 -5.72 11.84
CA SER A 214 6.12 -5.52 10.40
C SER A 214 4.98 -6.13 9.59
N GLY A 215 4.88 -5.77 8.30
CA GLY A 215 3.90 -6.39 7.42
C GLY A 215 4.04 -6.12 5.94
N PRO A 216 3.15 -6.70 5.11
CA PRO A 216 3.14 -6.49 3.68
C PRO A 216 2.69 -5.07 3.33
N LEU A 217 3.13 -4.61 2.15
CA LEU A 217 2.68 -3.35 1.57
C LEU A 217 1.35 -3.56 0.85
N HIS A 218 0.38 -2.72 1.15
CA HIS A 218 -0.92 -2.65 0.52
C HIS A 218 -1.13 -1.34 -0.23
N PHE A 219 -2.05 -1.36 -1.19
CA PHE A 219 -2.54 -0.16 -1.86
C PHE A 219 -4.06 -0.14 -1.80
N VAL A 220 -4.65 0.91 -1.22
CA VAL A 220 -6.10 1.14 -1.28
C VAL A 220 -6.42 2.15 -2.37
N ARG A 221 -7.36 1.78 -3.23
CA ARG A 221 -7.81 2.64 -4.32
C ARG A 221 -8.91 3.58 -3.85
N ASN A 222 -8.84 4.84 -4.26
CA ASN A 222 -9.92 5.79 -4.16
C ASN A 222 -10.93 5.54 -5.30
N PRO A 223 -12.16 5.07 -5.02
CA PRO A 223 -13.17 4.79 -6.05
C PRO A 223 -13.73 6.05 -6.74
N GLU A 224 -13.47 7.25 -6.21
CA GLU A 224 -13.95 8.51 -6.77
C GLU A 224 -12.98 9.16 -7.76
N ARG A 225 -11.86 8.48 -8.06
CA ARG A 225 -10.80 8.89 -8.98
C ARG A 225 -10.56 7.82 -10.03
#